data_AF-A0A2N2PDU1-F1
#
_entry.id   AF-A0A2N2PDU1-F1
#
_cell.length_a   1.000
_cell.length_b   1.000
_cell.length_c   1.000
_cell.angle_alpha   90.00
_cell.angle_beta   90.00
_cell.angle_gamma   90.00
#
_symmetry.space_group_name_H-M   'P 1'
#
loop_
_entity.id
_entity.type
_entity.pdbx_description
1 polymer ?
#
loop_
_entity_poly.entity_id
_entity_poly.type
_entity_poly.pdbx_seq_one_letter_code
_entity_poly.pdbx_strand_id
1 'polypeptide(L)'
;MKLNLKREKTEKLDKPRKNINWNKVLLISNISLVILIFVGLGSMEVIHQSDTNPNLCATCHIMQPNVTSYLTSNNLDHVHEQAGIECKDCHDYPVSAEISSGVNFLIGNYEVNEKGTMIKRTYSNEMCLDCHISEKYLATTTDFLFRNPHLSHWGYLPCSDCHLSHGEQIDYCSGCHENGGQRMTGAPIVDRGNIAKK
;
A
#
# COMPACT_ATOMS: atom_id res chain seq x y z
N MET A 1 -82.05 23.66 -40.80
CA MET A 1 -81.23 23.10 -39.70
C MET A 1 -79.90 22.61 -40.26
N LYS A 2 -78.84 23.42 -40.15
CA LYS A 2 -77.43 22.96 -40.23
C LYS A 2 -76.64 23.77 -39.21
N LEU A 3 -76.11 23.06 -38.23
CA LEU A 3 -75.44 23.56 -37.03
C LEU A 3 -74.13 24.27 -37.40
N ASN A 4 -73.94 25.46 -36.85
CA ASN A 4 -72.72 26.25 -37.00
C ASN A 4 -71.77 25.87 -35.84
N LEU A 5 -70.85 24.94 -36.09
CA LEU A 5 -69.81 24.55 -35.13
C LEU A 5 -68.72 25.63 -35.10
N LYS A 6 -68.77 26.52 -34.10
CA LYS A 6 -67.63 27.38 -33.75
C LYS A 6 -66.49 26.49 -33.25
N ARG A 7 -65.37 26.48 -33.98
CA ARG A 7 -64.09 25.91 -33.53
C ARG A 7 -63.62 26.69 -32.30
N GLU A 8 -63.57 26.03 -31.16
CA GLU A 8 -62.93 26.54 -29.94
C GLU A 8 -61.41 26.58 -30.18
N LYS A 9 -60.83 27.79 -30.19
CA LYS A 9 -59.38 27.96 -30.20
C LYS A 9 -58.86 27.56 -28.83
N THR A 10 -58.21 26.40 -28.73
CA THR A 10 -57.40 26.06 -27.57
C THR A 10 -56.25 27.05 -27.46
N GLU A 11 -56.34 27.95 -26.48
CA GLU A 11 -55.25 28.84 -26.10
C GLU A 11 -54.12 27.99 -25.51
N LYS A 12 -53.07 27.74 -26.31
CA LYS A 12 -51.83 27.18 -25.80
C LYS A 12 -51.26 28.19 -24.81
N LEU A 13 -51.28 27.85 -23.53
CA LEU A 13 -50.51 28.53 -22.48
C LEU A 13 -49.03 28.54 -22.88
N ASP A 14 -48.58 29.63 -23.50
CA ASP A 14 -47.18 29.89 -23.79
C ASP A 14 -46.49 30.16 -22.45
N LYS A 15 -45.84 29.13 -21.90
CA LYS A 15 -44.98 29.30 -20.72
C LYS A 15 -43.84 30.25 -21.10
N PRO A 16 -43.56 31.31 -20.32
CA PRO A 16 -42.52 32.28 -20.67
C PRO A 16 -41.18 31.56 -20.78
N ARG A 17 -40.56 31.61 -21.97
CA ARG A 17 -39.19 31.12 -22.17
C ARG A 17 -38.26 32.02 -21.37
N LYS A 18 -37.68 31.47 -20.29
CA LYS A 18 -36.68 32.16 -19.48
C LYS A 18 -35.56 32.66 -20.40
N ASN A 19 -35.32 33.96 -20.38
CA ASN A 19 -34.13 34.60 -20.94
C ASN A 19 -32.93 34.03 -20.18
N ILE A 20 -32.18 33.13 -20.82
CA ILE A 20 -30.94 32.59 -20.28
C ILE A 20 -29.79 33.42 -20.86
N ASN A 21 -29.00 34.03 -19.98
CA ASN A 21 -27.79 34.72 -20.37
C ASN A 21 -26.68 33.69 -20.65
N TRP A 22 -26.56 33.29 -21.92
CA TRP A 22 -25.61 32.28 -22.38
C TRP A 22 -24.15 32.60 -22.02
N ASN A 23 -23.77 33.88 -21.92
CA ASN A 23 -22.41 34.25 -21.51
C ASN A 23 -22.14 33.87 -20.05
N LYS A 24 -23.14 34.01 -19.16
CA LYS A 24 -23.03 33.55 -17.77
C LYS A 24 -22.98 32.03 -17.67
N VAL A 25 -23.75 31.32 -18.50
CA VAL A 25 -23.73 29.85 -18.56
C VAL A 25 -22.37 29.35 -19.04
N LEU A 26 -21.81 29.96 -20.10
CA LEU A 26 -20.48 29.63 -20.61
C LEU A 26 -19.38 29.96 -19.59
N LEU A 27 -19.49 31.08 -18.88
CA LEU A 27 -18.54 31.44 -17.82
C LEU A 27 -18.55 30.39 -16.70
N ILE A 28 -19.73 30.04 -16.17
CA ILE A 28 -19.88 29.04 -15.12
C ILE A 28 -19.37 27.68 -15.60
N SER A 29 -19.73 27.27 -16.82
CA SER A 29 -19.27 26.01 -17.42
C SER A 29 -17.74 25.94 -17.51
N ASN A 30 -17.09 27.01 -17.96
CA ASN A 30 -15.63 27.06 -18.05
C ASN A 30 -14.98 27.06 -16.67
N ILE A 31 -15.52 27.80 -15.70
CA ILE A 31 -15.02 27.78 -14.32
C ILE A 31 -15.14 26.37 -13.72
N SER A 32 -16.30 25.72 -13.87
CA SER A 32 -16.50 24.34 -13.41
C SER A 32 -15.54 23.37 -14.09
N LEU A 33 -15.30 23.51 -15.40
CA LEU A 33 -14.33 22.70 -16.13
C LEU A 33 -12.91 22.87 -15.57
N VAL A 34 -12.49 24.13 -15.35
CA VAL A 34 -11.18 24.44 -14.77
C VAL A 34 -11.03 23.84 -13.37
N ILE A 35 -12.06 23.96 -12.52
CA ILE A 35 -12.06 23.36 -11.18
C ILE A 35 -11.91 21.83 -11.27
N LEU A 36 -12.66 21.18 -12.15
CA LEU A 36 -12.56 19.72 -12.33
C LEU A 36 -11.17 19.29 -12.79
N ILE A 37 -10.53 20.04 -13.69
CA ILE A 37 -9.16 19.78 -14.13
C ILE A 37 -8.19 19.90 -12.95
N PHE A 38 -8.27 20.97 -12.17
CA PHE A 38 -7.39 21.15 -11.01
C PHE A 38 -7.59 20.07 -9.94
N VAL A 39 -8.84 19.67 -9.68
CA VAL A 39 -9.14 18.56 -8.78
C VAL A 39 -8.53 17.27 -9.32
N GLY A 40 -8.73 16.96 -10.60
CA GLY A 40 -8.17 15.75 -11.22
C GLY A 40 -6.64 15.69 -11.16
N LEU A 41 -5.97 16.80 -11.50
CA LEU A 41 -4.51 16.89 -11.42
C LEU A 41 -4.00 16.77 -9.98
N GLY A 42 -4.65 17.45 -9.03
CA GLY A 42 -4.29 17.38 -7.61
C GLY A 42 -4.48 15.98 -7.04
N SER A 43 -5.59 15.31 -7.36
CA SER A 43 -5.83 13.93 -6.92
C SER A 43 -4.80 12.95 -7.48
N MET A 44 -4.39 13.12 -8.73
CA MET A 44 -3.37 12.25 -9.33
C MET A 44 -2.00 12.41 -8.68
N GLU A 45 -1.59 13.65 -8.38
CA GLU A 45 -0.35 13.91 -7.64
C GLU A 45 -0.36 13.29 -6.24
N VAL A 46 -1.48 13.41 -5.52
CA VAL A 46 -1.60 12.81 -4.18
C VAL A 46 -1.48 11.29 -4.24
N ILE A 47 -2.12 10.64 -5.22
CA ILE A 47 -1.99 9.19 -5.41
C ILE A 47 -0.54 8.82 -5.73
N HIS A 48 0.11 9.56 -6.63
CA HIS A 48 1.51 9.31 -6.97
C HIS A 48 2.44 9.47 -5.77
N GLN A 49 2.22 10.49 -4.92
CA GLN A 49 2.97 10.63 -3.68
C GLN A 49 2.66 9.51 -2.69
N SER A 50 1.44 8.97 -2.68
CA SER A 50 1.10 7.82 -1.83
C SER A 50 1.82 6.55 -2.24
N ASP A 51 2.06 6.37 -3.54
CA ASP A 51 2.83 5.25 -4.07
C ASP A 51 4.32 5.40 -3.75
N THR A 52 4.88 6.59 -3.99
CA THR A 52 6.34 6.77 -4.09
C THR A 52 7.00 7.49 -2.91
N ASN A 53 6.24 8.22 -2.09
CA ASN A 53 6.79 9.01 -0.98
C ASN A 53 6.49 8.36 0.38
N PRO A 54 7.47 7.68 1.02
CA PRO A 54 7.24 6.99 2.28
C PRO A 54 6.83 7.93 3.42
N ASN A 55 7.18 9.22 3.35
CA ASN A 55 6.79 10.19 4.36
C ASN A 55 5.29 10.53 4.33
N LEU A 56 4.60 10.32 3.20
CA LEU A 56 3.16 10.58 3.13
C LEU A 56 2.38 9.66 4.07
N CYS A 57 2.81 8.40 4.18
CA CYS A 57 2.20 7.41 5.07
C CYS A 57 2.23 7.84 6.54
N ALA A 58 3.27 8.57 6.96
CA ALA A 58 3.40 9.10 8.32
C ALA A 58 2.52 10.35 8.58
N THR A 59 1.97 10.95 7.53
CA THR A 59 1.11 12.15 7.65
C THR A 59 -0.31 11.80 8.08
N CYS A 60 -0.79 10.61 7.66
CA CYS A 60 -2.16 10.15 7.93
C CYS A 60 -2.21 8.98 8.93
N HIS A 61 -1.10 8.30 9.22
CA HIS A 61 -1.04 7.15 10.13
C HIS A 61 0.11 7.22 11.11
N ILE A 62 0.03 6.43 12.18
CA ILE A 62 1.12 6.23 13.16
C ILE A 62 2.17 5.29 12.55
N MET A 63 2.75 5.70 11.43
CA MET A 63 3.70 4.94 10.62
C MET A 63 5.12 5.48 10.72
N GLN A 64 5.34 6.61 11.40
CA GLN A 64 6.67 7.23 11.52
C GLN A 64 7.78 6.24 11.93
N PRO A 65 7.58 5.32 12.90
CA PRO A 65 8.61 4.33 13.24
C PRO A 65 8.96 3.41 12.07
N ASN A 66 7.96 2.97 11.30
CA ASN A 66 8.14 2.09 10.15
C ASN A 66 8.77 2.83 8.96
N VAL A 67 8.41 4.10 8.76
CA VAL A 67 9.06 4.97 7.76
C VAL A 67 10.53 5.18 8.10
N THR A 68 10.84 5.47 9.36
CA THR A 68 12.24 5.58 9.82
C THR A 68 12.98 4.25 9.63
N SER A 69 12.34 3.12 9.97
CA SER A 69 12.92 1.80 9.76
C SER A 69 13.26 1.57 8.28
N TYR A 70 12.30 1.81 7.38
CA TYR A 70 12.45 1.67 5.94
C TYR A 70 13.55 2.56 5.36
N LEU A 71 13.69 3.80 5.83
CA LEU A 71 14.67 4.75 5.29
C LEU A 71 16.08 4.60 5.87
N THR A 72 16.24 4.06 7.09
CA THR A 72 17.50 4.21 7.84
C THR A 72 17.97 3.00 8.64
N SER A 73 17.13 1.99 8.85
CA SER A 73 17.50 0.85 9.68
C SER A 73 18.32 -0.18 8.89
N ASN A 74 18.71 -1.27 9.55
CA ASN A 74 19.24 -2.44 8.87
C ASN A 74 18.20 -3.57 8.74
N ASN A 75 16.92 -3.28 8.97
CA ASN A 75 15.83 -4.25 8.88
C ASN A 75 15.53 -4.58 7.41
N LEU A 76 14.67 -5.58 7.21
CA LEU A 76 14.35 -6.09 5.87
C LEU A 76 13.60 -5.06 5.01
N ASP A 77 12.85 -4.14 5.61
CA ASP A 77 12.23 -3.01 4.91
C ASP A 77 13.28 -2.10 4.25
N HIS A 78 14.38 -1.78 4.92
CA HIS A 78 15.46 -0.97 4.35
C HIS A 78 16.22 -1.70 3.24
N VAL A 79 16.38 -3.03 3.36
CA VAL A 79 16.95 -3.84 2.27
C VAL A 79 16.08 -3.75 1.01
N HIS A 80 14.76 -3.74 1.18
CA HIS A 80 13.82 -3.57 0.08
C HIS A 80 13.80 -2.13 -0.47
N GLU A 81 13.93 -1.11 0.39
CA GLU A 81 14.11 0.28 -0.02
C GLU A 81 15.32 0.43 -0.95
N GLN A 82 16.46 -0.15 -0.57
CA GLN A 82 17.69 -0.16 -1.36
C GLN A 82 17.53 -0.90 -2.70
N ALA A 83 16.57 -1.84 -2.78
CA ALA A 83 16.20 -2.54 -4.01
C ALA A 83 15.16 -1.79 -4.86
N GLY A 84 14.73 -0.60 -4.42
CA GLY A 84 13.73 0.22 -5.10
C GLY A 84 12.30 -0.28 -4.95
N ILE A 85 12.01 -1.07 -3.91
CA ILE A 85 10.67 -1.58 -3.60
C ILE A 85 9.96 -0.58 -2.70
N GLU A 86 8.79 -0.12 -3.12
CA GLU A 86 8.00 0.90 -2.45
C GLU A 86 7.08 0.31 -1.37
N CYS A 87 6.51 1.18 -0.53
CA CYS A 87 5.65 0.75 0.58
C CYS A 87 4.44 -0.07 0.10
N LYS A 88 3.82 0.35 -1.01
CA LYS A 88 2.59 -0.25 -1.55
C LYS A 88 2.83 -1.51 -2.38
N ASP A 89 4.07 -1.82 -2.74
CA ASP A 89 4.42 -3.10 -3.35
C ASP A 89 4.21 -4.27 -2.38
N CYS A 90 4.42 -4.04 -1.08
CA CYS A 90 4.07 -5.00 -0.03
C CYS A 90 2.68 -4.72 0.59
N HIS A 91 2.34 -3.44 0.76
CA HIS A 91 1.06 -3.02 1.30
C HIS A 91 0.06 -2.79 0.17
N ASP A 92 -0.52 -3.87 -0.37
CA ASP A 92 -1.65 -3.75 -1.30
C ASP A 92 -2.78 -2.97 -0.61
N TYR A 93 -2.85 -1.70 -0.98
CA TYR A 93 -3.68 -0.72 -0.33
C TYR A 93 -4.41 0.07 -1.42
N PRO A 94 -5.60 -0.39 -1.81
CA PRO A 94 -6.34 0.26 -2.87
C PRO A 94 -6.73 1.68 -2.43
N VAL A 95 -6.85 2.59 -3.40
CA VAL A 95 -7.19 4.00 -3.16
C VAL A 95 -8.46 4.15 -2.30
N SER A 96 -9.44 3.26 -2.45
CA SER A 96 -10.64 3.25 -1.61
C SER A 96 -10.35 2.97 -0.13
N ALA A 97 -9.44 2.04 0.17
CA ALA A 97 -9.00 1.75 1.53
C ALA A 97 -8.20 2.93 2.10
N GLU A 98 -7.36 3.56 1.28
CA GLU A 98 -6.59 4.76 1.65
C GLU A 98 -7.47 5.94 2.05
N ILE A 99 -8.46 6.28 1.23
CA ILE A 99 -9.45 7.30 1.54
C ILE A 99 -10.18 6.96 2.85
N SER A 100 -10.64 5.71 2.99
CA SER A 100 -11.36 5.26 4.19
C SER A 100 -10.49 5.39 5.44
N SER A 101 -9.20 5.06 5.32
CA SER A 101 -8.22 5.18 6.40
C SER A 101 -7.96 6.61 6.82
N GLY A 102 -7.81 7.52 5.85
CA GLY A 102 -7.64 8.94 6.13
C GLY A 102 -8.84 9.53 6.87
N VAL A 103 -10.06 9.18 6.45
CA VAL A 103 -11.29 9.57 7.16
C VAL A 103 -11.32 9.00 8.57
N ASN A 104 -11.04 7.70 8.71
CA ASN A 104 -10.99 7.01 10.00
C ASN A 104 -9.98 7.64 10.96
N PHE A 105 -8.80 8.05 10.48
CA PHE A 105 -7.82 8.76 11.28
C PHE A 105 -8.36 10.11 11.79
N LEU A 106 -8.97 10.92 10.92
CA LEU A 106 -9.52 12.23 11.29
C LEU A 106 -10.64 12.15 12.34
N ILE A 107 -11.45 11.08 12.31
CA ILE A 107 -12.53 10.87 13.28
C ILE A 107 -12.10 10.04 14.50
N GLY A 108 -10.82 9.65 14.58
CA GLY A 108 -10.30 8.85 15.69
C GLY A 108 -10.73 7.37 15.70
N ASN A 109 -11.19 6.85 14.56
CA ASN A 109 -11.65 5.47 14.39
C ASN A 109 -10.54 4.55 13.84
N TYR A 110 -9.49 4.32 14.62
CA TYR A 110 -8.37 3.45 14.21
C TYR A 110 -7.89 2.56 15.36
N GLU A 111 -7.33 1.41 15.01
CA GLU A 111 -6.85 0.43 15.97
C GLU A 111 -5.33 0.51 16.15
N VAL A 112 -4.90 0.48 17.40
CA VAL A 112 -3.49 0.42 17.81
C VAL A 112 -3.32 -0.66 18.86
N ASN A 113 -2.11 -1.18 19.00
CA ASN A 113 -1.77 -2.09 20.09
C ASN A 113 -1.61 -1.34 21.42
N GLU A 114 -1.33 -2.08 22.49
CA GLU A 114 -1.14 -1.57 23.85
C GLU A 114 -0.06 -0.48 23.97
N LYS A 115 0.89 -0.45 23.03
CA LYS A 115 1.99 0.53 23.00
C LYS A 115 1.65 1.77 22.15
N GLY A 116 0.42 1.88 21.66
CA GLY A 116 -0.01 2.97 20.78
C GLY A 116 0.60 2.90 19.38
N THR A 117 1.08 1.73 18.96
CA THR A 117 1.66 1.51 17.63
C THR A 117 0.71 0.67 16.76
N MET A 118 0.90 0.76 15.44
CA MET A 118 0.08 0.01 14.49
C MET A 118 0.15 -1.49 14.75
N ILE A 119 -0.97 -2.17 14.52
CA ILE A 119 -1.05 -3.63 14.62
C ILE A 119 -0.22 -4.26 13.49
N LYS A 120 0.59 -5.26 13.83
CA LYS A 120 1.41 -5.99 12.85
C LYS A 120 0.50 -6.68 11.85
N ARG A 121 0.78 -6.49 10.56
CA ARG A 121 0.15 -7.26 9.48
C ARG A 121 0.94 -8.52 9.21
N THR A 122 0.23 -9.59 8.87
CA THR A 122 0.82 -10.84 8.37
C THR A 122 0.48 -10.97 6.91
N TYR A 123 1.44 -11.46 6.14
CA TYR A 123 1.29 -11.71 4.72
C TYR A 123 1.59 -13.17 4.44
N SER A 124 0.96 -13.71 3.40
CA SER A 124 1.22 -15.06 2.96
C SER A 124 2.54 -15.13 2.18
N ASN A 125 3.06 -16.33 1.97
CA ASN A 125 4.30 -16.53 1.22
C ASN A 125 4.19 -16.02 -0.22
N GLU A 126 3.00 -16.11 -0.83
CA GLU A 126 2.77 -15.71 -2.21
C GLU A 126 3.21 -14.28 -2.50
N MET A 127 2.91 -13.34 -1.62
CA MET A 127 3.34 -11.94 -1.80
C MET A 127 4.87 -11.82 -1.85
N CYS A 128 5.60 -12.59 -1.05
CA CYS A 128 7.06 -12.61 -1.12
C CYS A 128 7.53 -13.24 -2.44
N LEU A 129 6.85 -14.30 -2.88
CA LEU A 129 7.21 -15.08 -4.07
C LEU A 129 6.92 -14.35 -5.39
N ASP A 130 6.09 -13.31 -5.39
CA ASP A 130 5.87 -12.44 -6.56
C ASP A 130 7.20 -11.83 -7.08
N CYS A 131 8.15 -11.57 -6.17
CA CYS A 131 9.50 -11.12 -6.50
C CYS A 131 10.57 -12.21 -6.28
N HIS A 132 10.37 -13.11 -5.32
CA HIS A 132 11.36 -14.13 -4.92
C HIS A 132 11.25 -15.48 -5.65
N ILE A 133 10.61 -15.51 -6.82
CA ILE A 133 10.54 -16.63 -7.79
C ILE A 133 9.78 -17.86 -7.28
N SER A 134 10.33 -18.60 -6.32
CA SER A 134 9.69 -19.78 -5.72
C SER A 134 10.44 -20.26 -4.48
N GLU A 135 9.76 -20.97 -3.59
CA GLU A 135 10.37 -21.61 -2.41
C GLU A 135 11.51 -22.57 -2.82
N LYS A 136 11.34 -23.31 -3.92
CA LYS A 136 12.38 -24.20 -4.46
C LYS A 136 13.62 -23.43 -4.94
N TYR A 137 13.42 -22.28 -5.57
CA TYR A 137 14.53 -21.42 -6.00
C TYR A 137 15.30 -20.88 -4.79
N LEU A 138 14.58 -20.41 -3.77
CA LEU A 138 15.18 -19.96 -2.50
C LEU A 138 15.95 -21.08 -1.79
N ALA A 139 15.36 -22.28 -1.72
CA ALA A 139 16.04 -23.47 -1.22
C ALA A 139 17.34 -23.75 -1.97
N THR A 140 17.31 -23.72 -3.30
CA THR A 140 18.49 -24.02 -4.12
C THR A 140 19.58 -22.94 -3.95
N THR A 141 19.19 -21.68 -3.93
CA THR A 141 20.14 -20.55 -3.83
C THR A 141 20.77 -20.39 -2.45
N THR A 142 20.23 -21.06 -1.43
CA THR A 142 20.73 -21.00 -0.05
C THR A 142 21.29 -22.34 0.44
N ASP A 143 21.58 -23.26 -0.48
CA ASP A 143 22.10 -24.61 -0.19
C ASP A 143 23.51 -24.62 0.45
N PHE A 144 24.25 -23.53 0.31
CA PHE A 144 25.56 -23.33 0.93
C PHE A 144 25.49 -23.05 2.44
N LEU A 145 24.30 -22.76 3.00
CA LEU A 145 24.13 -22.57 4.43
C LEU A 145 24.23 -23.91 5.16
N PHE A 146 24.90 -23.92 6.32
CA PHE A 146 25.06 -25.13 7.14
C PHE A 146 23.72 -25.82 7.47
N ARG A 147 22.67 -25.04 7.71
CA ARG A 147 21.28 -25.51 7.76
C ARG A 147 20.44 -24.64 6.84
N ASN A 148 19.90 -25.19 5.77
CA ASN A 148 19.12 -24.39 4.85
C ASN A 148 17.72 -24.08 5.43
N PRO A 149 17.39 -22.82 5.79
CA PRO A 149 16.08 -22.48 6.36
C PRO A 149 14.95 -22.58 5.32
N HIS A 150 15.26 -22.46 4.03
CA HIS A 150 14.30 -22.57 2.93
C HIS A 150 14.08 -24.03 2.49
N LEU A 151 14.80 -24.99 3.06
CA LEU A 151 14.59 -26.42 2.85
C LEU A 151 14.70 -27.16 4.18
N SER A 152 13.74 -26.91 5.06
CA SER A 152 13.73 -27.49 6.39
C SER A 152 13.14 -28.90 6.41
N HIS A 153 13.35 -29.63 7.51
CA HIS A 153 12.69 -30.91 7.75
C HIS A 153 11.18 -30.79 8.07
N TRP A 154 10.67 -29.55 8.19
CA TRP A 154 9.25 -29.21 8.32
C TRP A 154 8.65 -28.74 7.00
N GLY A 155 9.41 -28.82 5.90
CA GLY A 155 9.00 -28.29 4.60
C GLY A 155 9.24 -26.77 4.51
N TYR A 156 8.40 -26.10 3.72
CA TYR A 156 8.44 -24.66 3.56
C TYR A 156 7.63 -23.98 4.68
N LEU A 157 8.33 -23.23 5.52
CA LEU A 157 7.73 -22.46 6.60
C LEU A 157 7.21 -21.12 6.08
N PRO A 158 6.23 -20.50 6.77
CA PRO A 158 5.85 -19.12 6.49
C PRO A 158 7.07 -18.19 6.54
N CYS A 159 7.25 -17.35 5.51
CA CYS A 159 8.36 -16.40 5.46
C CYS A 159 8.37 -15.50 6.70
N SER A 160 7.18 -15.11 7.18
CA SER A 160 6.98 -14.23 8.34
C SER A 160 7.39 -14.82 9.70
N ASP A 161 7.67 -16.12 9.78
CA ASP A 161 8.13 -16.76 11.02
C ASP A 161 9.60 -16.40 11.33
N CYS A 162 10.37 -16.09 10.28
CA CYS A 162 11.77 -15.68 10.37
C CYS A 162 11.98 -14.22 9.94
N HIS A 163 11.31 -13.81 8.85
CA HIS A 163 11.54 -12.54 8.18
C HIS A 163 10.55 -11.47 8.62
N LEU A 164 11.07 -10.38 9.21
CA LEU A 164 10.28 -9.23 9.64
C LEU A 164 10.66 -7.97 8.84
N SER A 165 9.71 -7.36 8.14
CA SER A 165 9.98 -6.12 7.39
C SER A 165 10.42 -4.99 8.33
N HIS A 166 9.59 -4.65 9.32
CA HIS A 166 9.83 -3.55 10.26
C HIS A 166 10.39 -4.04 11.60
N GLY A 167 11.46 -4.84 11.60
CA GLY A 167 12.09 -5.26 12.84
C GLY A 167 13.20 -6.29 12.71
N GLU A 168 13.76 -6.65 13.86
CA GLU A 168 14.81 -7.67 13.99
C GLU A 168 14.32 -9.04 13.51
N GLN A 169 15.16 -9.73 12.76
CA GLN A 169 14.81 -11.04 12.23
C GLN A 169 14.80 -12.11 13.34
N ILE A 170 13.99 -13.14 13.15
CA ILE A 170 13.83 -14.22 14.11
C ILE A 170 14.67 -15.42 13.67
N ASP A 171 15.58 -15.88 14.53
CA ASP A 171 16.25 -17.17 14.35
C ASP A 171 15.37 -18.30 14.90
N TYR A 172 14.35 -18.65 14.11
CA TYR A 172 13.34 -19.64 14.50
C TYR A 172 13.95 -20.99 14.87
N CYS A 173 14.96 -21.43 14.12
CA CYS A 173 15.63 -22.72 14.30
C CYS A 173 16.37 -22.81 15.64
N SER A 174 17.00 -21.71 16.08
CA SER A 174 17.67 -21.61 17.38
C SER A 174 16.72 -21.71 18.57
N GLY A 175 15.41 -21.65 18.36
CA GLY A 175 14.42 -21.96 19.39
C GLY A 175 14.42 -23.43 19.83
N CYS A 176 14.99 -24.34 19.03
CA CYS A 176 15.05 -25.78 19.34
C CYS A 176 16.48 -26.34 19.33
N HIS A 177 17.35 -25.86 18.44
CA HIS A 177 18.72 -26.36 18.30
C HIS A 177 19.64 -25.29 17.73
N GLU A 178 20.95 -25.40 17.95
CA GLU A 178 21.91 -24.46 17.35
C GLU A 178 21.78 -24.41 15.81
N ASN A 179 21.57 -23.20 15.28
CA ASN A 179 21.41 -22.95 13.85
C ASN A 179 22.73 -22.64 13.13
N GLY A 180 23.89 -22.90 13.77
CA GLY A 180 25.21 -22.71 13.17
C GLY A 180 25.61 -21.24 12.97
N GLY A 181 25.01 -20.31 13.73
CA GLY A 181 25.39 -18.90 13.73
C GLY A 181 25.07 -18.16 12.42
N GLN A 182 23.97 -18.51 11.76
CA GLN A 182 23.55 -17.83 10.54
C GLN A 182 23.34 -16.34 10.79
N ARG A 183 23.97 -15.52 9.96
CA ARG A 183 23.78 -14.08 10.02
C ARG A 183 22.43 -13.73 9.41
N MET A 184 21.63 -13.02 10.19
CA MET A 184 20.36 -12.44 9.78
C MET A 184 20.54 -10.99 9.28
N THR A 185 19.59 -10.50 8.51
CA THR A 185 19.45 -9.08 8.19
C THR A 185 19.41 -8.26 9.50
N GLY A 186 20.03 -7.08 9.53
CA GLY A 186 20.23 -6.32 10.77
C GLY A 186 21.61 -6.51 11.41
N ALA A 187 22.19 -7.72 11.32
CA ALA A 187 23.47 -8.01 11.96
C ALA A 187 24.67 -7.49 11.14
N PRO A 188 25.77 -7.06 11.78
CA PRO A 188 27.00 -6.64 11.11
C PRO A 188 27.48 -7.66 10.08
N ILE A 189 27.93 -7.18 8.91
CA ILE A 189 28.62 -8.03 7.93
C ILE A 189 29.96 -8.45 8.54
N VAL A 190 30.02 -9.66 9.08
CA VAL A 190 31.28 -10.28 9.51
C VAL A 190 31.67 -11.36 8.51
N ASP A 191 32.97 -11.45 8.22
CA ASP A 191 33.51 -12.54 7.41
C ASP A 191 33.18 -13.87 8.09
N ARG A 192 32.46 -14.74 7.38
CA ARG A 192 32.01 -16.04 7.91
C ARG A 192 33.14 -17.07 7.93
N GLY A 193 34.35 -16.70 7.48
CA GLY A 193 35.45 -17.60 7.26
C GLY A 193 35.11 -18.66 6.20
N ASN A 194 36.01 -19.62 6.00
CA ASN A 194 35.67 -20.79 5.18
C ASN A 194 34.65 -21.62 5.96
N ILE A 195 33.47 -21.84 5.38
CA ILE A 195 32.44 -22.76 5.89
C ILE A 195 33.07 -24.16 5.88
N ALA A 196 33.79 -24.49 6.96
CA ALA A 196 34.48 -25.75 7.08
C ALA A 196 33.42 -26.84 7.16
N LYS A 197 33.33 -27.64 6.09
CA LYS A 197 32.62 -28.91 6.08
C LYS A 197 33.07 -29.70 7.31
N LYS A 198 32.18 -29.85 8.29
CA LYS A 198 32.36 -30.80 9.38
C LYS A 198 31.43 -31.98 9.14
#